data_AF-A0A291RWC5-F1
#
_entry.id   AF-A0A291RWC5-F1
#
_cell.length_a   1.000
_cell.length_b   1.000
_cell.length_c   1.000
_cell.angle_alpha   90.00
_cell.angle_beta   90.00
_cell.angle_gamma   90.00
#
_symmetry.space_group_name_H-M   'P 1'
#
loop_
_entity.id
_entity.type
_entity.pdbx_description
1 polymer ?
#
loop_
_entity_poly.entity_id
_entity_poly.type
_entity_poly.pdbx_seq_one_letter_code
_entity_poly.pdbx_strand_id
1 'polypeptide(L)'
;MVVLATMASALAGCSSSGSGSPSADGPEPLIGLLRFTPGSVRGDTVSGTWFRMVQPGGTPDRGPYMPNGDSPAQAGATTLLEPGTAGGLRTGGFQSEPNPGFAQGNSLAASITKPTRFFAVEFGISTNPVDPQTRRTVPPPTVVNKGGTLTADLSSWAASWNDQEFNQGAPKPPERQDARVAGVEQVQKVWDWVAQKWFDQPKADAAQGPSATGHYDSKTRKFTLRWTSLIVGGPFNGFTGVWHLEGVFEPADAAPKTPAAPAK
;
A
#
# COMPACT_ATOMS: atom_id res chain seq x y z
N MET A 1 58.30 59.59 -32.90
CA MET A 1 58.07 58.24 -33.46
C MET A 1 58.70 57.26 -32.48
N VAL A 2 58.03 56.37 -31.76
CA VAL A 2 56.72 55.71 -31.87
C VAL A 2 56.13 55.64 -30.45
N VAL A 3 54.82 55.90 -30.32
CA VAL A 3 54.05 55.75 -29.08
C VAL A 3 53.54 54.32 -29.01
N LEU A 4 53.80 53.59 -27.91
CA LEU A 4 53.20 52.29 -27.63
C LEU A 4 52.19 52.48 -26.48
N ALA A 5 50.92 52.57 -26.82
CA ALA A 5 49.80 52.56 -25.89
C ALA A 5 49.23 51.14 -25.83
N THR A 6 49.33 50.48 -24.67
CA THR A 6 48.66 49.21 -24.39
C THR A 6 47.24 49.49 -23.91
N MET A 7 46.26 49.25 -24.79
CA MET A 7 44.84 49.18 -24.42
C MET A 7 44.54 47.81 -23.80
N ALA A 8 44.11 47.80 -22.54
CA ALA A 8 43.45 46.67 -21.91
C ALA A 8 41.98 46.64 -22.35
N SER A 9 41.58 45.57 -23.03
CA SER A 9 40.17 45.34 -23.40
C SER A 9 39.53 44.42 -22.38
N ALA A 10 38.67 44.96 -21.51
CA ALA A 10 37.78 44.18 -20.65
C ALA A 10 36.54 43.77 -21.46
N LEU A 11 36.44 42.48 -21.80
CA LEU A 11 35.21 41.91 -22.34
C LEU A 11 34.31 41.49 -21.17
N ALA A 12 33.30 42.32 -20.90
CA ALA A 12 32.10 41.90 -20.20
C ALA A 12 31.23 41.08 -21.17
N GLY A 13 31.02 39.79 -20.89
CA GLY A 13 30.26 38.88 -21.72
C GLY A 13 29.43 37.92 -20.88
N CYS A 14 28.19 38.34 -20.63
CA CYS A 14 27.00 37.64 -20.13
C CYS A 14 27.15 36.18 -19.67
N SER A 15 27.13 35.99 -18.35
CA SER A 15 26.71 34.75 -17.70
C SER A 15 25.25 34.45 -18.05
N SER A 16 25.00 33.61 -19.06
CA SER A 16 23.74 32.89 -19.16
C SER A 16 23.78 31.76 -18.14
N SER A 17 23.53 32.10 -16.88
CA SER A 17 23.21 31.13 -15.84
C SER A 17 21.87 30.49 -16.22
N GLY A 18 21.94 29.48 -17.09
CA GLY A 18 20.85 28.55 -17.28
C GLY A 18 20.60 27.89 -15.94
N SER A 19 19.64 28.42 -15.19
CA SER A 19 19.04 27.75 -14.03
C SER A 19 18.20 26.59 -14.55
N GLY A 20 18.87 25.59 -15.11
CA GLY A 20 18.34 24.24 -15.13
C GLY A 20 18.33 23.81 -13.69
N SER A 21 17.16 23.90 -13.04
CA SER A 21 16.91 23.09 -11.84
C SER A 21 17.32 21.67 -12.20
N PRO A 22 18.15 20.98 -11.39
CA PRO A 22 18.39 19.58 -11.62
C PRO A 22 17.02 18.91 -11.63
N SER A 23 16.62 18.37 -12.78
CA SER A 23 15.52 17.44 -12.83
C SER A 23 15.96 16.30 -11.93
N ALA A 24 15.35 16.19 -10.76
CA ALA A 24 15.57 15.08 -9.86
C ALA A 24 14.94 13.84 -10.52
N ASP A 25 15.61 13.28 -11.51
CA ASP A 25 15.20 12.07 -12.25
C ASP A 25 15.47 10.78 -11.45
N GLY A 26 15.80 10.93 -10.16
CA GLY A 26 15.96 9.83 -9.22
C GLY A 26 14.62 9.38 -8.63
N PRO A 27 14.51 8.12 -8.17
CA PRO A 27 13.37 7.68 -7.39
C PRO A 27 13.19 8.56 -6.13
N GLU A 28 12.00 9.13 -5.96
CA GLU A 28 11.62 9.99 -4.84
C GLU A 28 10.70 9.21 -3.88
N PRO A 29 11.11 8.96 -2.63
CA PRO A 29 10.23 8.41 -1.62
C PRO A 29 9.12 9.42 -1.26
N LEU A 30 7.86 9.01 -1.40
CA LEU A 30 6.72 9.79 -0.92
C LEU A 30 6.46 9.44 0.54
N ILE A 31 7.05 10.21 1.46
CA ILE A 31 6.86 10.07 2.92
C ILE A 31 5.83 11.10 3.38
N GLY A 32 4.69 10.65 3.91
CA GLY A 32 3.58 11.53 4.27
C GLY A 32 2.26 10.79 4.37
N LEU A 33 1.16 11.53 4.22
CA LEU A 33 -0.18 10.97 4.13
C LEU A 33 -0.63 10.89 2.67
N LEU A 34 -1.01 9.70 2.22
CA LEU A 34 -1.84 9.51 1.05
C LEU A 34 -3.30 9.67 1.47
N ARG A 35 -3.81 10.90 1.41
CA ARG A 35 -5.20 11.21 1.75
C ARG A 35 -6.12 10.63 0.70
N PHE A 36 -7.07 9.81 1.12
CA PHE A 36 -7.99 9.13 0.21
C PHE A 36 -9.12 10.05 -0.23
N THR A 37 -9.50 9.91 -1.50
CA THR A 37 -10.77 10.37 -2.04
C THR A 37 -11.82 9.28 -1.80
N PRO A 38 -12.99 9.61 -1.21
CA PRO A 38 -14.04 8.62 -1.01
C PRO A 38 -14.44 7.93 -2.32
N GLY A 39 -14.66 6.62 -2.24
CA GLY A 39 -15.24 5.85 -3.31
C GLY A 39 -16.61 6.40 -3.69
N SER A 40 -16.86 6.54 -4.99
CA SER A 40 -18.13 7.01 -5.54
C SER A 40 -18.45 6.30 -6.84
N VAL A 41 -19.74 6.25 -7.16
CA VAL A 41 -20.25 5.70 -8.43
C VAL A 41 -21.18 6.71 -9.08
N ARG A 42 -21.01 6.94 -10.38
CA ARG A 42 -21.89 7.75 -11.21
C ARG A 42 -22.18 7.01 -12.51
N GLY A 43 -23.41 6.52 -12.66
CA GLY A 43 -23.71 5.53 -13.71
C GLY A 43 -22.86 4.28 -13.50
N ASP A 44 -22.15 3.86 -14.55
CA ASP A 44 -21.22 2.72 -14.47
C ASP A 44 -19.79 3.10 -14.08
N THR A 45 -19.50 4.40 -13.94
CA THR A 45 -18.15 4.90 -13.64
C THR A 45 -17.93 4.91 -12.13
N VAL A 46 -16.90 4.21 -11.68
CA VAL A 46 -16.40 4.24 -10.31
C VAL A 46 -15.17 5.16 -10.23
N SER A 47 -15.11 5.99 -9.20
CA SER A 47 -13.97 6.85 -8.89
C SER A 47 -13.64 6.83 -7.39
N GLY A 48 -12.45 7.29 -7.02
CA GLY A 48 -12.02 7.31 -5.62
C GLY A 48 -11.47 5.95 -5.15
N THR A 49 -11.48 5.75 -3.85
CA THR A 49 -10.94 4.53 -3.22
C THR A 49 -12.01 3.43 -3.14
N TRP A 50 -11.66 2.22 -3.58
CA TRP A 50 -12.59 1.09 -3.61
C TRP A 50 -11.87 -0.27 -3.57
N PHE A 51 -12.66 -1.29 -3.28
CA PHE A 51 -12.26 -2.70 -3.27
C PHE A 51 -13.21 -3.54 -4.12
N ARG A 52 -12.69 -4.52 -4.84
CA ARG A 52 -13.48 -5.61 -5.46
C ARG A 52 -12.89 -6.95 -5.05
N MET A 53 -13.72 -7.99 -5.09
CA MET A 53 -13.27 -9.34 -4.84
C MET A 53 -13.61 -10.23 -6.03
N VAL A 54 -12.59 -10.69 -6.74
CA VAL A 54 -12.72 -11.56 -7.91
C VAL A 54 -12.92 -13.00 -7.45
N GLN A 55 -13.92 -13.67 -8.02
CA GLN A 55 -14.19 -15.07 -7.73
C GLN A 55 -13.15 -15.98 -8.43
N PRO A 56 -12.91 -17.21 -7.93
CA PRO A 56 -12.04 -18.16 -8.59
C PRO A 56 -12.38 -18.36 -10.07
N GLY A 57 -11.36 -18.34 -10.93
CA GLY A 57 -11.51 -18.43 -12.39
C GLY A 57 -11.80 -17.09 -13.09
N GLY A 58 -12.03 -16.01 -12.35
CA GLY A 58 -12.19 -14.66 -12.89
C GLY A 58 -10.90 -13.88 -13.09
N THR A 59 -11.02 -12.66 -13.64
CA THR A 59 -9.89 -11.72 -13.77
C THR A 59 -10.17 -10.37 -13.09
N PRO A 60 -9.14 -9.61 -12.66
CA PRO A 60 -9.32 -8.30 -12.04
C PRO A 60 -10.15 -7.30 -12.87
N ASP A 61 -10.03 -7.35 -14.20
CA ASP A 61 -10.72 -6.42 -15.10
C ASP A 61 -12.13 -6.86 -15.51
N ARG A 62 -12.44 -8.16 -15.44
CA ARG A 62 -13.69 -8.72 -15.99
C ARG A 62 -14.54 -9.51 -14.99
N GLY A 63 -14.00 -9.83 -13.81
CA GLY A 63 -14.67 -10.69 -12.85
C GLY A 63 -14.78 -12.15 -13.33
N PRO A 64 -15.78 -12.91 -12.87
CA PRO A 64 -16.92 -12.44 -12.07
C PRO A 64 -16.46 -11.95 -10.68
N TYR A 65 -17.18 -10.97 -10.14
CA TYR A 65 -16.91 -10.40 -8.83
C TYR A 65 -17.91 -10.94 -7.81
N MET A 66 -17.46 -11.14 -6.58
CA MET A 66 -18.35 -11.44 -5.46
C MET A 66 -19.24 -10.22 -5.18
N PRO A 67 -20.57 -10.33 -5.30
CA PRO A 67 -21.46 -9.22 -5.01
C PRO A 67 -21.50 -8.95 -3.50
N ASN A 68 -21.09 -7.76 -3.09
CA ASN A 68 -21.35 -7.21 -1.77
C ASN A 68 -22.75 -6.61 -1.73
N GLY A 69 -23.69 -7.28 -1.05
CA GLY A 69 -25.07 -6.81 -0.91
C GLY A 69 -25.23 -5.46 -0.20
N ASP A 70 -24.22 -5.03 0.57
CA ASP A 70 -24.22 -3.72 1.24
C ASP A 70 -23.75 -2.58 0.32
N SER A 71 -23.18 -2.89 -0.85
CA SER A 71 -22.64 -1.86 -1.73
C SER A 71 -23.67 -1.37 -2.77
N PRO A 72 -23.84 -0.05 -2.93
CA PRO A 72 -24.72 0.51 -3.95
C PRO A 72 -24.09 0.50 -5.36
N ALA A 73 -22.80 0.18 -5.49
CA ALA A 73 -22.08 0.31 -6.76
C ALA A 73 -22.11 -0.99 -7.57
N GLN A 74 -22.52 -0.86 -8.84
CA GLN A 74 -22.40 -1.92 -9.86
C GLN A 74 -22.98 -3.27 -9.40
N ALA A 75 -24.22 -3.25 -8.90
CA ALA A 75 -24.92 -4.43 -8.37
C ALA A 75 -24.12 -5.19 -7.30
N GLY A 76 -23.38 -4.46 -6.46
CA GLY A 76 -22.56 -5.00 -5.39
C GLY A 76 -21.16 -5.45 -5.82
N ALA A 77 -20.80 -5.38 -7.11
CA ALA A 77 -19.50 -5.84 -7.59
C ALA A 77 -18.32 -5.02 -7.04
N THR A 78 -18.57 -3.78 -6.60
CA THR A 78 -17.54 -2.87 -6.07
C THR A 78 -17.93 -2.37 -4.71
N THR A 79 -17.09 -2.56 -3.71
CA THR A 79 -17.24 -1.95 -2.39
C THR A 79 -16.56 -0.58 -2.38
N LEU A 80 -17.34 0.48 -2.22
CA LEU A 80 -16.83 1.84 -2.10
C LEU A 80 -16.26 2.05 -0.69
N LEU A 81 -15.10 2.70 -0.58
CA LEU A 81 -14.41 2.92 0.69
C LEU A 81 -14.37 4.40 1.03
N GLU A 82 -14.62 4.73 2.29
CA GLU A 82 -14.46 6.08 2.83
C GLU A 82 -13.11 6.22 3.56
N PRO A 83 -12.48 7.41 3.53
CA PRO A 83 -11.31 7.69 4.35
C PRO A 83 -11.59 7.46 5.84
N GLY A 84 -10.63 6.87 6.54
CA GLY A 84 -10.71 6.66 7.99
C GLY A 84 -10.43 7.92 8.80
N THR A 85 -10.27 7.76 10.11
CA THR A 85 -10.00 8.87 11.04
C THR A 85 -8.69 9.59 10.77
N ALA A 86 -7.70 8.92 10.16
CA ALA A 86 -6.46 9.56 9.71
C ALA A 86 -6.56 10.17 8.31
N GLY A 87 -7.67 9.94 7.59
CA GLY A 87 -7.91 10.42 6.23
C GLY A 87 -7.27 9.57 5.12
N GLY A 88 -6.55 8.49 5.44
CA GLY A 88 -5.94 7.61 4.44
C GLY A 88 -4.72 6.84 4.97
N LEU A 89 -3.81 6.51 4.05
CA LEU A 89 -2.62 5.70 4.32
C LEU A 89 -1.39 6.57 4.58
N ARG A 90 -0.72 6.39 5.71
CA ARG A 90 0.60 6.97 5.99
C ARG A 90 1.70 6.07 5.45
N THR A 91 2.65 6.68 4.77
CA THR A 91 3.87 6.01 4.32
C THR A 91 5.00 6.25 5.31
N GLY A 92 5.85 5.24 5.50
CA GLY A 92 6.97 5.27 6.46
C GLY A 92 6.58 4.95 7.91
N GLY A 93 5.31 4.69 8.21
CA GLY A 93 4.84 4.31 9.54
C GLY A 93 3.63 3.39 9.51
N PHE A 94 3.37 2.71 10.63
CA PHE A 94 2.25 1.77 10.77
C PHE A 94 1.00 2.46 11.34
N GLN A 95 -0.16 2.15 10.76
CA GLN A 95 -1.49 2.34 11.33
C GLN A 95 -2.03 0.99 11.77
N SER A 96 -1.55 0.50 12.91
CA SER A 96 -1.87 -0.83 13.44
C SER A 96 -3.33 -0.96 13.86
N GLU A 97 -3.79 -2.21 13.90
CA GLU A 97 -5.09 -2.58 14.46
C GLU A 97 -5.20 -2.16 15.94
N PRO A 98 -6.38 -1.70 16.42
CA PRO A 98 -6.60 -1.48 17.84
C PRO A 98 -6.56 -2.78 18.66
N ASN A 99 -6.54 -2.65 19.99
CA ASN A 99 -6.65 -3.78 20.91
C ASN A 99 -7.80 -3.52 21.90
N PRO A 100 -8.91 -4.29 21.86
CA PRO A 100 -9.18 -5.40 20.93
C PRO A 100 -9.33 -4.93 19.47
N GLY A 101 -9.04 -5.83 18.52
CA GLY A 101 -9.18 -5.56 17.09
C GLY A 101 -10.61 -5.62 16.58
N PHE A 102 -11.46 -6.37 17.28
CA PHE A 102 -12.84 -6.65 16.87
C PHE A 102 -13.86 -6.38 17.97
N ALA A 103 -15.10 -6.13 17.54
CA ALA A 103 -16.29 -6.20 18.37
C ALA A 103 -17.42 -6.89 17.60
N GLN A 104 -17.82 -8.08 18.05
CA GLN A 104 -18.91 -8.87 17.45
C GLN A 104 -18.67 -9.13 15.95
N GLY A 105 -17.46 -9.55 15.57
CA GLY A 105 -17.07 -9.75 14.17
C GLY A 105 -16.69 -8.49 13.42
N ASN A 106 -17.11 -7.29 13.86
CA ASN A 106 -16.79 -6.04 13.18
C ASN A 106 -15.36 -5.61 13.50
N SER A 107 -14.62 -5.24 12.46
CA SER A 107 -13.30 -4.63 12.61
C SER A 107 -13.40 -3.25 13.25
N LEU A 108 -12.54 -2.99 14.23
CA LEU A 108 -12.37 -1.69 14.85
C LEU A 108 -11.27 -0.84 14.19
N ALA A 109 -10.60 -1.38 13.16
CA ALA A 109 -9.54 -0.69 12.43
C ALA A 109 -10.09 0.44 11.55
N ALA A 110 -10.22 1.63 12.13
CA ALA A 110 -10.84 2.80 11.51
C ALA A 110 -9.85 3.90 11.05
N SER A 111 -8.54 3.65 11.14
CA SER A 111 -7.51 4.67 10.90
C SER A 111 -7.33 4.97 9.41
N ILE A 112 -7.16 3.94 8.58
CA ILE A 112 -6.86 4.05 7.15
C ILE A 112 -8.15 4.30 6.35
N THR A 113 -9.11 3.40 6.48
CA THR A 113 -10.47 3.52 5.94
C THR A 113 -11.47 3.50 7.08
N LYS A 114 -12.65 4.05 6.87
CA LYS A 114 -13.79 3.80 7.77
C LYS A 114 -14.19 2.33 7.65
N PRO A 115 -14.48 1.62 8.77
CA PRO A 115 -15.01 0.27 8.70
C PRO A 115 -16.24 0.24 7.80
N THR A 116 -16.23 -0.64 6.81
CA THR A 116 -17.22 -0.67 5.72
C THR A 116 -17.88 -2.02 5.69
N ARG A 117 -19.20 -2.06 5.54
CA ARG A 117 -19.93 -3.33 5.53
C ARG A 117 -19.61 -4.16 4.29
N PHE A 118 -19.38 -5.43 4.54
CA PHE A 118 -19.22 -6.47 3.54
C PHE A 118 -19.94 -7.71 4.07
N PHE A 119 -21.10 -8.04 3.50
CA PHE A 119 -22.04 -9.02 4.06
C PHE A 119 -22.43 -8.73 5.52
N ALA A 120 -22.93 -7.51 5.77
CA ALA A 120 -23.40 -6.96 7.05
C ALA A 120 -22.34 -6.80 8.16
N VAL A 121 -21.13 -7.33 7.97
CA VAL A 121 -20.00 -7.19 8.91
C VAL A 121 -19.04 -6.13 8.40
N GLU A 122 -18.59 -5.24 9.29
CA GLU A 122 -17.63 -4.20 8.94
C GLU A 122 -16.23 -4.82 8.80
N PHE A 123 -15.64 -4.70 7.60
CA PHE A 123 -14.20 -4.91 7.44
C PHE A 123 -13.46 -3.59 7.61
N GLY A 124 -12.25 -3.68 8.15
CA GLY A 124 -11.35 -2.56 8.34
C GLY A 124 -9.97 -2.86 7.78
N ILE A 125 -9.15 -1.82 7.69
CA ILE A 125 -7.80 -1.90 7.14
C ILE A 125 -6.80 -1.40 8.18
N SER A 126 -5.75 -2.18 8.36
CA SER A 126 -4.60 -1.83 9.19
C SER A 126 -3.30 -2.11 8.45
N THR A 127 -2.22 -1.51 8.93
CA THR A 127 -0.85 -1.87 8.54
C THR A 127 -0.09 -2.19 9.81
N ASN A 128 0.47 -3.39 9.91
CA ASN A 128 1.05 -3.89 11.16
C ASN A 128 2.52 -4.27 10.98
N PRO A 129 3.39 -4.03 11.98
CA PRO A 129 4.79 -4.45 11.93
C PRO A 129 4.96 -5.97 11.90
N VAL A 130 4.02 -6.68 12.51
CA VAL A 130 3.86 -8.13 12.41
C VAL A 130 2.50 -8.38 11.77
N ASP A 131 2.50 -8.99 10.61
CA ASP A 131 1.28 -9.30 9.87
C ASP A 131 0.34 -10.20 10.71
N PRO A 132 -0.93 -9.81 10.95
CA PRO A 132 -1.82 -10.56 11.83
C PRO A 132 -2.11 -11.99 11.34
N GLN A 133 -2.16 -12.20 10.02
CA GLN A 133 -2.45 -13.49 9.40
C GLN A 133 -1.23 -14.42 9.38
N THR A 134 -0.14 -13.98 8.76
CA THR A 134 1.07 -14.79 8.52
C THR A 134 2.05 -14.77 9.69
N ARG A 135 1.89 -13.84 10.64
CA ARG A 135 2.79 -13.61 11.79
C ARG A 135 4.22 -13.23 11.39
N ARG A 136 4.43 -12.80 10.14
CA ARG A 136 5.71 -12.35 9.62
C ARG A 136 5.95 -10.88 9.96
N THR A 137 7.20 -10.53 10.22
CA THR A 137 7.60 -9.13 10.27
C THR A 137 7.65 -8.56 8.85
N VAL A 138 7.02 -7.41 8.66
CA VAL A 138 6.90 -6.74 7.35
C VAL A 138 7.27 -5.25 7.50
N PRO A 139 7.80 -4.61 6.46
CA PRO A 139 8.12 -3.19 6.51
C PRO A 139 6.86 -2.31 6.60
N PRO A 140 7.00 -1.05 7.08
CA PRO A 140 5.94 -0.08 6.94
C PRO A 140 5.63 0.19 5.46
N PRO A 141 4.43 0.68 5.13
CA PRO A 141 4.07 1.05 3.77
C PRO A 141 5.09 2.03 3.18
N THR A 142 5.58 1.76 1.98
CA THR A 142 6.47 2.68 1.24
C THR A 142 5.94 2.92 -0.15
N VAL A 143 6.13 4.15 -0.65
CA VAL A 143 5.73 4.55 -1.99
C VAL A 143 6.88 5.34 -2.60
N VAL A 144 7.26 5.00 -3.82
CA VAL A 144 8.34 5.63 -4.56
C VAL A 144 7.78 6.17 -5.86
N ASN A 145 7.98 7.46 -6.10
CA ASN A 145 7.70 8.14 -7.34
C ASN A 145 8.94 8.11 -8.25
N LYS A 146 8.77 7.67 -9.49
CA LYS A 146 9.78 7.78 -10.55
C LYS A 146 9.13 8.39 -11.78
N GLY A 147 9.32 9.69 -11.97
CA GLY A 147 8.80 10.41 -13.13
C GLY A 147 7.28 10.32 -13.29
N GLY A 148 6.52 10.30 -12.19
CA GLY A 148 5.06 10.20 -12.19
C GLY A 148 4.52 8.76 -12.18
N THR A 149 5.39 7.75 -12.23
CA THR A 149 5.02 6.35 -11.97
C THR A 149 5.28 6.01 -10.51
N LEU A 150 4.26 5.47 -9.84
CA LEU A 150 4.38 5.00 -8.46
C LEU A 150 4.63 3.50 -8.42
N THR A 151 5.54 3.09 -7.53
CA THR A 151 5.68 1.71 -7.04
C THR A 151 5.61 1.74 -5.53
N ALA A 152 4.89 0.80 -4.93
CA ALA A 152 4.68 0.75 -3.49
C ALA A 152 4.87 -0.66 -2.91
N ASP A 153 5.51 -0.72 -1.74
CA ASP A 153 5.47 -1.88 -0.84
C ASP A 153 4.36 -1.65 0.17
N LEU A 154 3.29 -2.43 0.02
CA LEU A 154 2.13 -2.47 0.89
C LEU A 154 2.01 -3.84 1.56
N SER A 155 3.11 -4.57 1.75
CA SER A 155 3.11 -5.93 2.32
C SER A 155 2.47 -6.04 3.71
N SER A 156 2.44 -4.93 4.46
CA SER A 156 1.77 -4.83 5.76
C SER A 156 0.26 -4.56 5.71
N TRP A 157 -0.33 -4.34 4.53
CA TRP A 157 -1.77 -4.08 4.36
C TRP A 157 -2.60 -5.32 4.72
N ALA A 158 -3.29 -5.25 5.86
CA ALA A 158 -4.16 -6.29 6.38
C ALA A 158 -5.62 -5.82 6.34
N ALA A 159 -6.50 -6.73 5.92
CA ALA A 159 -7.95 -6.58 6.02
C ALA A 159 -8.47 -7.48 7.14
N SER A 160 -9.18 -6.89 8.09
CA SER A 160 -9.80 -7.61 9.19
C SER A 160 -11.31 -7.64 9.03
N TRP A 161 -11.93 -8.82 9.12
CA TRP A 161 -13.37 -9.03 8.89
C TRP A 161 -13.86 -10.30 9.57
N ASN A 162 -14.97 -10.22 10.31
CA ASN A 162 -15.63 -11.34 10.97
C ASN A 162 -14.68 -12.16 11.86
N ASP A 163 -13.98 -11.46 12.75
CA ASP A 163 -12.97 -12.01 13.68
C ASP A 163 -11.82 -12.77 12.98
N GLN A 164 -11.57 -12.47 11.71
CA GLN A 164 -10.52 -13.06 10.90
C GLN A 164 -9.65 -12.00 10.23
N GLU A 165 -8.41 -12.40 9.99
CA GLU A 165 -7.37 -11.57 9.41
C GLU A 165 -6.95 -12.09 8.04
N PHE A 166 -6.85 -11.17 7.09
CA PHE A 166 -6.43 -11.46 5.72
C PHE A 166 -5.31 -10.49 5.34
N ASN A 167 -4.10 -10.99 5.11
CA ASN A 167 -3.10 -10.17 4.47
C ASN A 167 -3.55 -9.90 3.03
N GLN A 168 -3.65 -8.62 2.66
CA GLN A 168 -4.06 -8.17 1.34
C GLN A 168 -3.01 -7.24 0.73
N GLY A 169 -1.77 -7.34 1.22
CA GLY A 169 -0.64 -6.54 0.77
C GLY A 169 -0.08 -6.94 -0.58
N ALA A 170 0.78 -6.06 -1.09
CA ALA A 170 1.53 -6.22 -2.33
C ALA A 170 2.92 -5.58 -2.17
N PRO A 171 4.02 -6.35 -2.31
CA PRO A 171 4.05 -7.80 -2.48
C PRO A 171 3.44 -8.55 -1.29
N LYS A 172 2.92 -9.76 -1.50
CA LYS A 172 2.28 -10.54 -0.44
C LYS A 172 3.35 -11.30 0.35
N PRO A 173 3.42 -11.19 1.69
CA PRO A 173 4.29 -12.02 2.50
C PRO A 173 3.96 -13.51 2.30
N PRO A 174 4.98 -14.40 2.27
CA PRO A 174 4.74 -15.83 2.19
C PRO A 174 4.02 -16.32 3.44
N GLU A 175 3.18 -17.35 3.27
CA GLU A 175 2.57 -18.04 4.39
C GLU A 175 3.63 -18.61 5.35
N ARG A 176 3.27 -18.75 6.62
CA ARG A 176 4.12 -19.37 7.61
C ARG A 176 4.29 -20.86 7.28
N GLN A 177 5.53 -21.33 7.15
CA GLN A 177 5.85 -22.70 6.70
C GLN A 177 5.36 -23.80 7.66
N ASP A 178 5.09 -23.45 8.91
CA ASP A 178 4.53 -24.29 9.98
C ASP A 178 3.17 -24.92 9.62
N ALA A 179 2.50 -24.43 8.58
CA ALA A 179 1.30 -25.06 8.03
C ALA A 179 1.60 -26.37 7.26
N ARG A 180 2.88 -26.71 7.02
CA ARG A 180 3.30 -28.01 6.46
C ARG A 180 3.62 -28.99 7.59
N VAL A 181 2.69 -29.91 7.84
CA VAL A 181 2.76 -31.16 8.64
C VAL A 181 4.05 -31.35 9.47
N ALA A 182 3.90 -31.37 10.80
CA ALA A 182 4.93 -31.55 11.83
C ALA A 182 5.67 -32.92 11.83
N GLY A 183 6.04 -33.45 10.66
CA GLY A 183 6.89 -34.63 10.48
C GLY A 183 7.83 -34.52 9.28
N VAL A 184 7.66 -33.52 8.40
CA VAL A 184 8.51 -33.31 7.22
C VAL A 184 9.73 -32.44 7.56
N GLU A 185 9.61 -31.53 8.54
CA GLU A 185 10.70 -30.66 8.96
C GLU A 185 11.88 -31.41 9.59
N GLN A 186 11.65 -32.45 10.42
CA GLN A 186 12.76 -33.21 10.99
C GLN A 186 13.55 -33.95 9.90
N VAL A 187 12.86 -34.47 8.88
CA VAL A 187 13.50 -35.16 7.75
C VAL A 187 14.31 -34.17 6.92
N GLN A 188 13.74 -33.00 6.61
CA GLN A 188 14.44 -31.96 5.83
C GLN A 188 15.63 -31.37 6.59
N LYS A 189 15.52 -31.11 7.90
CA LYS A 189 16.63 -30.61 8.75
C LYS A 189 17.79 -31.59 8.80
N VAL A 190 17.50 -32.89 8.85
CA VAL A 190 18.54 -33.94 8.79
C VAL A 190 19.23 -33.94 7.43
N TRP A 191 18.48 -33.82 6.32
CA TRP A 191 19.06 -33.75 4.98
C TRP A 191 19.86 -32.47 4.73
N ASP A 192 19.40 -31.32 5.23
CA ASP A 192 20.08 -30.03 5.06
C ASP A 192 21.37 -29.94 5.87
N TRP A 193 21.43 -30.59 7.04
CA TRP A 193 22.65 -30.75 7.83
C TRP A 193 23.70 -31.62 7.12
N VAL A 194 23.28 -32.75 6.52
CA VAL A 194 24.16 -33.63 5.74
C VAL A 194 24.68 -32.93 4.48
N ALA A 195 23.89 -32.04 3.87
CA ALA A 195 24.21 -31.38 2.60
C ALA A 195 24.96 -30.04 2.72
N GLN A 196 25.34 -29.58 3.93
CA GLN A 196 26.03 -28.28 4.17
C GLN A 196 25.37 -27.05 3.52
N LYS A 197 24.05 -27.08 3.23
CA LYS A 197 23.33 -26.00 2.51
C LYS A 197 22.96 -24.78 3.36
N TRP A 198 23.47 -24.69 4.59
CA TRP A 198 23.14 -23.63 5.55
C TRP A 198 23.62 -22.22 5.15
N PHE A 199 24.55 -22.10 4.20
CA PHE A 199 25.03 -20.80 3.72
C PHE A 199 24.20 -20.21 2.56
N ASP A 200 23.31 -21.00 1.95
CA ASP A 200 22.55 -20.63 0.74
C ASP A 200 21.03 -20.60 0.96
N GLN A 201 20.53 -20.47 2.20
CA GLN A 201 19.11 -20.21 2.38
C GLN A 201 18.77 -18.84 1.76
N PRO A 202 17.87 -18.78 0.75
CA PRO A 202 17.35 -17.51 0.33
C PRO A 202 16.68 -16.85 1.54
N LYS A 203 16.53 -15.53 1.48
CA LYS A 203 15.68 -14.73 2.37
C LYS A 203 14.22 -15.22 2.26
N ALA A 204 13.92 -16.42 2.73
CA ALA A 204 12.72 -17.24 2.44
C ALA A 204 11.41 -16.66 3.01
N ASP A 205 11.53 -15.51 3.67
CA ASP A 205 10.46 -14.78 4.35
C ASP A 205 10.13 -13.44 3.67
N ALA A 206 10.86 -13.04 2.61
CA ALA A 206 10.59 -11.81 1.89
C ALA A 206 9.26 -11.92 1.13
N ALA A 207 8.47 -10.84 1.14
CA ALA A 207 7.23 -10.75 0.40
C ALA A 207 7.43 -10.96 -1.10
N GLN A 208 6.50 -11.71 -1.72
CA GLN A 208 6.57 -12.19 -3.09
C GLN A 208 5.39 -11.67 -3.92
N GLY A 209 5.57 -11.60 -5.24
CA GLY A 209 4.54 -11.13 -6.17
C GLY A 209 4.70 -9.65 -6.57
N PRO A 210 3.81 -9.14 -7.43
CA PRO A 210 3.92 -7.78 -7.93
C PRO A 210 3.67 -6.76 -6.81
N SER A 211 4.46 -5.69 -6.81
CA SER A 211 4.22 -4.50 -6.00
C SER A 211 2.95 -3.77 -6.43
N ALA A 212 2.41 -2.94 -5.54
CA ALA A 212 1.38 -1.98 -5.93
C ALA A 212 1.98 -0.92 -6.86
N THR A 213 1.20 -0.50 -7.86
CA THR A 213 1.67 0.46 -8.88
C THR A 213 0.62 1.51 -9.17
N GLY A 214 1.02 2.64 -9.73
CA GLY A 214 0.05 3.63 -10.20
C GLY A 214 0.71 4.93 -10.69
N HIS A 215 -0.02 6.02 -10.58
CA HIS A 215 0.40 7.32 -11.14
C HIS A 215 0.40 8.42 -10.10
N TYR A 216 1.27 9.41 -10.31
CA TYR A 216 1.36 10.61 -9.50
C TYR A 216 1.54 11.85 -10.38
N ASP A 217 0.69 12.85 -10.16
CA ASP A 217 0.84 14.18 -10.73
C ASP A 217 1.51 15.08 -9.68
N SER A 218 2.75 15.51 -9.93
CA SER A 218 3.51 16.35 -8.99
C SER A 218 2.95 17.77 -8.84
N LYS A 219 2.19 18.28 -9.81
CA LYS A 219 1.58 19.61 -9.77
C LYS A 219 0.33 19.61 -8.90
N THR A 220 -0.53 18.62 -9.09
CA THR A 220 -1.80 18.52 -8.32
C THR A 220 -1.67 17.64 -7.09
N ARG A 221 -0.55 16.95 -6.92
CA ARG A 221 -0.28 15.91 -5.91
C ARG A 221 -1.27 14.75 -5.94
N LYS A 222 -1.98 14.57 -7.05
CA LYS A 222 -2.98 13.51 -7.16
C LYS A 222 -2.28 12.19 -7.39
N PHE A 223 -2.75 11.14 -6.75
CA PHE A 223 -2.21 9.80 -6.94
C PHE A 223 -3.30 8.77 -7.21
N THR A 224 -2.87 7.68 -7.85
CA THR A 224 -3.58 6.40 -7.84
C THR A 224 -2.60 5.29 -7.48
N LEU A 225 -3.08 4.28 -6.75
CA LEU A 225 -2.37 3.02 -6.53
C LEU A 225 -3.34 1.86 -6.75
N ARG A 226 -2.89 0.83 -7.44
CA ARG A 226 -3.64 -0.39 -7.69
C ARG A 226 -2.78 -1.62 -7.47
N TRP A 227 -3.41 -2.68 -6.98
CA TRP A 227 -2.82 -3.99 -6.92
C TRP A 227 -3.89 -5.06 -6.76
N THR A 228 -3.45 -6.30 -6.86
CA THR A 228 -4.26 -7.47 -6.56
C THR A 228 -3.56 -8.30 -5.50
N SER A 229 -4.32 -8.93 -4.61
CA SER A 229 -3.78 -9.84 -3.61
C SER A 229 -4.66 -11.07 -3.48
N LEU A 230 -4.05 -12.26 -3.56
CA LEU A 230 -4.77 -13.52 -3.35
C LEU A 230 -5.21 -13.60 -1.88
N ILE A 231 -6.48 -13.94 -1.67
CA ILE A 231 -7.01 -14.25 -0.35
C ILE A 231 -6.69 -15.71 -0.04
N VAL A 232 -6.03 -15.91 1.09
CA VAL A 232 -5.66 -17.21 1.63
C VAL A 232 -6.41 -17.40 2.93
N GLY A 233 -7.02 -18.58 3.10
CA GLY A 233 -7.78 -18.94 4.29
C GLY A 233 -9.17 -18.30 4.36
N GLY A 234 -9.92 -18.70 5.39
CA GLY A 234 -11.27 -18.22 5.64
C GLY A 234 -12.28 -18.54 4.53
N PRO A 235 -13.47 -17.92 4.57
CA PRO A 235 -14.57 -18.21 3.64
C PRO A 235 -14.32 -17.71 2.21
N PHE A 236 -13.36 -16.81 2.01
CA PHE A 236 -13.00 -16.24 0.71
C PHE A 236 -11.68 -16.82 0.16
N ASN A 237 -11.25 -17.98 0.66
CA ASN A 237 -10.03 -18.62 0.19
C ASN A 237 -10.04 -18.84 -1.33
N GLY A 238 -8.96 -18.43 -2.01
CA GLY A 238 -8.82 -18.54 -3.46
C GLY A 238 -9.46 -17.40 -4.26
N PHE A 239 -10.13 -16.46 -3.61
CA PHE A 239 -10.57 -15.21 -4.24
C PHE A 239 -9.41 -14.24 -4.34
N THR A 240 -9.51 -13.26 -5.23
CA THR A 240 -8.49 -12.22 -5.38
C THR A 240 -9.08 -10.85 -5.04
N GLY A 241 -8.52 -10.19 -4.03
CA GLY A 241 -8.81 -8.80 -3.75
C GLY A 241 -8.19 -7.90 -4.82
N VAL A 242 -8.96 -6.91 -5.29
CA VAL A 242 -8.51 -5.87 -6.22
C VAL A 242 -8.69 -4.54 -5.51
N TRP A 243 -7.59 -3.83 -5.34
CA TRP A 243 -7.56 -2.56 -4.62
C TRP A 243 -7.29 -1.42 -5.56
N HIS A 244 -8.01 -0.32 -5.34
CA HIS A 244 -7.76 0.96 -5.99
C HIS A 244 -7.81 2.05 -4.93
N LEU A 245 -6.67 2.72 -4.72
CA LEU A 245 -6.57 3.88 -3.87
C LEU A 245 -6.42 5.11 -4.77
N GLU A 246 -7.17 6.16 -4.48
CA GLU A 246 -7.10 7.42 -5.19
C GLU A 246 -7.10 8.57 -4.19
N GLY A 247 -6.35 9.63 -4.47
CA GLY A 247 -6.48 10.87 -3.71
C GLY A 247 -5.31 11.82 -3.87
N VAL A 248 -4.90 12.46 -2.78
CA VAL A 248 -3.88 13.51 -2.78
C VAL A 248 -2.78 13.19 -1.78
N PHE A 249 -1.52 13.37 -2.19
CA PHE A 249 -0.37 13.21 -1.30
C PHE A 249 -0.09 14.49 -0.49
N GLU A 250 0.08 14.31 0.81
CA GLU A 250 0.31 15.36 1.81
C GLU A 250 1.62 15.10 2.57
N PRO A 251 2.76 15.68 2.12
CA PRO A 251 4.06 15.40 2.71
C PRO A 251 4.22 15.91 4.15
N ALA A 252 3.43 16.91 4.56
CA ALA A 252 3.49 17.49 5.91
C ALA A 252 2.86 16.60 7.00
N ASP A 253 2.05 15.61 6.63
CA ASP A 253 1.26 14.78 7.56
C ASP A 253 1.86 13.37 7.73
N ALA A 254 3.20 13.27 7.82
CA ALA A 254 3.93 12.01 7.99
C ALA A 254 3.73 11.33 9.37
N ALA A 255 3.23 12.06 10.37
CA ALA A 255 2.95 11.53 11.71
C ALA A 255 1.52 11.90 12.17
N PRO A 256 0.92 11.15 13.10
CA PRO A 256 -0.31 11.57 13.76
C PRO A 256 -0.09 12.92 14.46
N LYS A 257 -1.00 13.87 14.28
CA LYS A 257 -0.99 15.12 15.05
C LYS A 257 -1.31 14.76 16.51
N THR A 258 -0.39 15.01 17.44
CA THR A 258 -0.66 14.87 18.88
C THR A 258 -1.89 15.72 19.21
N PRO A 259 -2.93 15.18 19.88
CA PRO A 259 -4.05 15.98 20.33
C PRO A 259 -3.53 17.13 21.19
N ALA A 260 -4.00 18.35 20.94
CA ALA A 260 -3.73 19.47 21.83
C ALA A 260 -4.22 19.10 23.24
N ALA A 261 -3.36 19.30 24.24
CA ALA A 261 -3.75 19.05 25.63
C ALA A 261 -5.00 19.87 25.97
N PRO A 262 -5.96 19.30 26.73
CA PRO A 262 -7.14 20.05 27.13
C PRO A 262 -6.70 21.26 27.97
N ALA A 263 -7.23 22.44 27.63
CA ALA A 263 -7.07 23.63 28.44
C ALA A 263 -7.65 23.35 29.84
N LYS A 264 -6.87 23.65 30.89
CA LYS A 264 -7.29 23.57 32.29
C LYS A 264 -8.31 24.65 32.62
#